data_AF-A0AAI9LB73-F1
#
_entry.id   AF-A0AAI9LB73-F1
#
_cell.length_a   1.000
_cell.length_b   1.000
_cell.length_c   1.000
_cell.angle_alpha   90.00
_cell.angle_beta   90.00
_cell.angle_gamma   90.00
#
_symmetry.space_group_name_H-M   'P 1'
#
loop_
_entity.id
_entity.type
_entity.pdbx_description
1 polymer ?
#
loop_
_entity_poly.entity_id
_entity_poly.type
_entity_poly.pdbx_seq_one_letter_code
_entity_poly.pdbx_strand_id
1 'polypeptide(L)'
;MMVTEDMHETIRGLYQGVLEPQAWQRSLSALCDLSQSERASLLVFDPASGNVRVRQTAALATLASQATPHDSPQTLSFSERLNVGGWFIHRRDTGFAATLGAFPQEDIAGVAPASMMTCLIDRQPGHEIYLSLQRPAGADGFLEADARALDWIIPHLREAVAMRDRAQAASTHGRVSANLLNQLPFGVIVFTADGEPLLANAAGEPWIGRLMPIRADGTADGTPAPGGQGWRLSKPFHEIMRGLTDAGAPLEAGAIHAVSTDGHEAQIVAMRLTPGTPLSSACLGQPLLVAIHESHGTPRAVPTVLRDLYGLTPAETRLAALLTTGIGLPEASIQLGIKRETGRSQLKSIFTKTNTSTQAQLAHLLTRLGSVLAEPAR
;
A
#
# COMPACT_ATOMS: atom_id res chain seq x y z
N MET A 1 -13.79 -1.31 43.51
CA MET A 1 -12.42 -0.90 43.13
C MET A 1 -11.90 -1.71 41.94
N MET A 2 -12.09 -3.05 41.90
CA MET A 2 -11.74 -3.87 40.71
C MET A 2 -12.46 -3.48 39.40
N VAL A 3 -13.78 -3.27 39.42
CA VAL A 3 -14.57 -2.94 38.20
C VAL A 3 -14.06 -1.69 37.46
N THR A 4 -13.56 -0.70 38.19
CA THR A 4 -13.00 0.52 37.58
C THR A 4 -11.63 0.27 36.96
N GLU A 5 -10.82 -0.63 37.51
CA GLU A 5 -9.49 -0.95 36.96
C GLU A 5 -9.61 -1.73 35.65
N ASP A 6 -10.50 -2.73 35.62
CA ASP A 6 -10.82 -3.52 34.42
C ASP A 6 -11.37 -2.64 33.28
N MET A 7 -12.16 -1.62 33.62
CA MET A 7 -12.67 -0.63 32.68
C MET A 7 -11.54 0.17 32.01
N HIS A 8 -10.60 0.71 32.81
CA HIS A 8 -9.49 1.50 32.27
C HIS A 8 -8.54 0.67 31.40
N GLU A 9 -8.25 -0.58 31.79
CA GLU A 9 -7.44 -1.49 30.97
C GLU A 9 -8.12 -1.83 29.66
N THR A 10 -9.44 -2.08 29.69
CA THR A 10 -10.22 -2.33 28.48
C THR A 10 -10.14 -1.14 27.52
N ILE A 11 -10.34 0.09 28.01
CA ILE A 11 -10.22 1.32 27.21
C ILE A 11 -8.81 1.46 26.64
N ARG A 12 -7.79 1.27 27.47
CA ARG A 12 -6.39 1.38 27.05
C ARG A 12 -6.07 0.42 25.92
N GLY A 13 -6.47 -0.85 26.04
CA GLY A 13 -6.22 -1.84 25.00
C GLY A 13 -6.96 -1.55 23.69
N LEU A 14 -8.11 -0.86 23.71
CA LEU A 14 -8.79 -0.41 22.49
C LEU A 14 -7.97 0.65 21.76
N TYR A 15 -7.47 1.66 22.47
CA TYR A 15 -6.65 2.71 21.88
C TYR A 15 -5.27 2.20 21.45
N GLN A 16 -4.61 1.34 22.23
CA GLN A 16 -3.39 0.65 21.79
C GLN A 16 -3.67 -0.24 20.57
N GLY A 17 -4.85 -0.85 20.54
CA GLY A 17 -5.32 -1.70 19.46
C GLY A 17 -5.52 -1.02 18.10
N VAL A 18 -5.45 0.31 18.06
CA VAL A 18 -5.41 1.08 16.80
C VAL A 18 -4.20 0.69 15.94
N LEU A 19 -3.05 0.44 16.58
CA LEU A 19 -1.80 0.05 15.90
C LEU A 19 -1.37 -1.39 16.23
N GLU A 20 -1.81 -1.95 17.36
CA GLU A 20 -1.40 -3.28 17.82
C GLU A 20 -2.57 -4.28 17.86
N PRO A 21 -2.71 -5.18 16.86
CA PRO A 21 -3.85 -6.10 16.78
C PRO A 21 -4.08 -6.96 18.05
N GLN A 22 -3.00 -7.31 18.76
CA GLN A 22 -3.07 -8.09 20.00
C GLN A 22 -3.69 -7.30 21.17
N ALA A 23 -3.43 -6.00 21.27
CA ALA A 23 -4.02 -5.16 22.31
C ALA A 23 -5.54 -5.06 22.14
N TRP A 24 -6.01 -4.94 20.89
CA TRP A 24 -7.43 -4.98 20.58
C TRP A 24 -8.08 -6.30 20.99
N GLN A 25 -7.41 -7.42 20.73
CA GLN A 25 -7.89 -8.74 21.11
C GLN A 25 -8.05 -8.87 22.62
N ARG A 26 -7.07 -8.37 23.39
CA ARG A 26 -7.14 -8.35 24.86
C ARG A 26 -8.33 -7.53 25.37
N SER A 27 -8.60 -6.37 24.77
CA SER A 27 -9.77 -5.55 25.15
C SER A 27 -11.10 -6.23 24.85
N LEU A 28 -11.22 -6.91 23.71
CA LEU A 28 -12.44 -7.67 23.41
C LEU A 28 -12.60 -8.87 24.36
N SER A 29 -11.52 -9.53 24.77
CA SER A 29 -11.55 -10.56 25.80
C SER A 29 -11.97 -9.99 27.16
N ALA A 30 -11.45 -8.84 27.57
CA ALA A 30 -11.89 -8.17 28.80
C ALA A 30 -13.39 -7.79 28.75
N LEU A 31 -13.90 -7.38 27.58
CA LEU A 31 -15.33 -7.18 27.36
C LEU A 31 -16.14 -8.46 27.51
N CYS A 32 -15.61 -9.61 27.08
CA CYS A 32 -16.24 -10.91 27.35
C CYS A 32 -16.38 -11.15 28.85
N ASP A 33 -15.30 -10.95 29.62
CA ASP A 33 -15.29 -11.18 31.07
C ASP A 33 -16.28 -10.25 31.78
N LEU A 34 -16.28 -8.96 31.45
CA LEU A 34 -17.17 -7.94 32.03
C LEU A 34 -18.65 -8.18 31.71
N SER A 35 -18.96 -8.73 30.53
CA SER A 35 -20.34 -8.99 30.08
C SER A 35 -20.81 -10.41 30.36
N GLN A 36 -19.95 -11.25 30.94
CA GLN A 36 -20.15 -12.69 31.08
C GLN A 36 -20.52 -13.33 29.74
N SER A 37 -19.88 -12.86 28.67
CA SER A 37 -20.06 -13.40 27.31
C SER A 37 -18.96 -14.39 27.03
N GLU A 38 -19.29 -15.41 26.26
CA GLU A 38 -18.30 -16.36 25.76
C GLU A 38 -17.58 -15.84 24.52
N ARG A 39 -18.24 -14.93 23.79
CA ARG A 39 -17.72 -14.36 22.55
C ARG A 39 -18.10 -12.89 22.39
N ALA A 40 -17.13 -12.11 21.91
CA ALA A 40 -17.29 -10.73 21.46
C ALA A 40 -16.80 -10.61 20.02
N SER A 41 -17.65 -10.14 19.12
CA SER A 41 -17.33 -9.97 17.71
C SER A 41 -17.64 -8.56 17.23
N LEU A 42 -16.76 -8.00 16.42
CA LEU A 42 -17.04 -6.83 15.62
C LEU A 42 -17.48 -7.26 14.22
N LEU A 43 -18.70 -6.93 13.87
CA LEU A 43 -19.33 -7.26 12.61
C LEU A 43 -19.39 -6.01 11.74
N VAL A 44 -19.10 -6.16 10.45
CA VAL A 44 -19.28 -5.13 9.44
C VAL A 44 -20.42 -5.58 8.53
N PHE A 45 -21.50 -4.82 8.51
CA PHE A 45 -22.63 -5.05 7.63
C PHE A 45 -22.54 -4.09 6.46
N ASP A 46 -22.71 -4.61 5.25
CA ASP A 46 -22.86 -3.80 4.03
C ASP A 46 -24.36 -3.74 3.66
N PRO A 47 -25.01 -2.58 3.83
CA PRO A 47 -26.43 -2.42 3.50
C PRO A 47 -26.75 -2.64 2.01
N ALA A 48 -25.79 -2.42 1.10
CA ALA A 48 -26.02 -2.54 -0.33
C ALA A 48 -26.03 -4.02 -0.79
N SER A 49 -25.14 -4.84 -0.23
CA SER A 49 -25.07 -6.26 -0.56
C SER A 49 -25.82 -7.17 0.42
N GLY A 50 -26.20 -6.68 1.59
CA GLY A 50 -26.81 -7.47 2.66
C GLY A 50 -25.83 -8.46 3.31
N ASN A 51 -24.52 -8.32 3.06
CA ASN A 51 -23.50 -9.21 3.59
C ASN A 51 -23.01 -8.76 4.96
N VAL A 52 -22.80 -9.72 5.86
CA VAL A 52 -22.12 -9.49 7.14
C VAL A 52 -20.74 -10.13 7.09
N ARG A 53 -19.73 -9.34 7.47
CA ARG A 53 -18.34 -9.75 7.55
C ARG A 53 -17.85 -9.62 8.98
N VAL A 54 -17.24 -10.68 9.51
CA VAL A 54 -16.61 -10.62 10.83
C VAL A 54 -15.27 -9.91 10.69
N ARG A 55 -15.15 -8.71 11.27
CA ARG A 55 -13.91 -7.93 11.27
C ARG A 55 -12.92 -8.46 12.32
N GLN A 56 -13.43 -8.83 13.49
CA GLN A 56 -12.62 -9.39 14.57
C GLN A 56 -13.50 -10.17 15.56
N THR A 57 -12.93 -11.19 16.19
CA THR A 57 -13.60 -11.99 17.24
C THR A 57 -12.63 -12.28 18.36
N ALA A 58 -13.06 -12.06 19.60
CA ALA A 58 -12.48 -12.65 20.79
C ALA A 58 -13.45 -13.69 21.36
N ALA A 59 -12.91 -14.85 21.73
CA ALA A 59 -13.66 -15.94 22.33
C ALA A 59 -12.82 -16.55 23.46
N LEU A 60 -13.47 -17.25 24.38
CA LEU A 60 -12.79 -18.12 25.34
C LEU A 60 -11.88 -19.13 24.59
N ALA A 61 -10.72 -19.43 25.18
CA ALA A 61 -9.63 -20.18 24.53
C ALA A 61 -10.06 -21.52 23.91
N THR A 62 -11.08 -22.18 24.45
CA THR A 62 -11.68 -23.42 23.95
C THR A 62 -12.42 -23.27 22.62
N LEU A 63 -12.97 -22.10 22.32
CA LEU A 63 -13.69 -21.79 21.07
C LEU A 63 -12.85 -21.03 20.03
N ALA A 64 -11.69 -20.48 20.43
CA ALA A 64 -10.80 -19.76 19.53
C ALA A 64 -10.28 -20.63 18.36
N SER A 65 -10.23 -21.96 18.54
CA SER A 65 -9.84 -22.93 17.49
C SER A 65 -10.89 -23.10 16.38
N GLN A 66 -12.12 -22.62 16.57
CA GLN A 66 -13.24 -22.77 15.63
C GLN A 66 -13.69 -21.44 14.99
N ALA A 67 -13.10 -20.31 15.38
CA ALA A 67 -13.49 -18.99 14.91
C ALA A 67 -12.78 -18.62 13.59
N THR A 68 -13.16 -19.22 12.47
CA THR A 68 -12.78 -18.74 11.13
C THR A 68 -13.65 -17.54 10.72
N PRO A 69 -13.07 -16.46 10.17
CA PRO A 69 -13.86 -15.41 9.54
C PRO A 69 -14.70 -16.02 8.40
N HIS A 70 -16.00 -15.82 8.45
CA HIS A 70 -16.93 -16.27 7.41
C HIS A 70 -17.72 -15.09 6.87
N ASP A 71 -17.83 -15.03 5.54
CA ASP A 71 -18.78 -14.17 4.84
C ASP A 71 -20.08 -14.98 4.71
N SER A 72 -21.11 -14.61 5.46
CA SER A 72 -22.44 -15.24 5.35
C SER A 72 -23.46 -14.16 5.03
N PRO A 73 -24.35 -14.37 4.05
CA PRO A 73 -25.46 -13.46 3.79
C PRO A 73 -26.40 -13.49 5.01
N GLN A 74 -26.30 -12.49 5.88
CA GLN A 74 -27.15 -12.33 7.06
C GLN A 74 -27.93 -11.03 6.93
N THR A 75 -29.25 -11.12 6.94
CA THR A 75 -30.13 -9.95 6.97
C THR A 75 -30.31 -9.48 8.41
N LEU A 76 -29.60 -8.42 8.80
CA LEU A 76 -29.84 -7.72 10.05
C LEU A 76 -31.13 -6.90 9.95
N SER A 77 -32.28 -7.54 10.13
CA SER A 77 -33.62 -6.93 9.99
C SER A 77 -33.90 -5.78 10.97
N PHE A 78 -33.07 -5.63 12.01
CA PHE A 78 -33.13 -4.54 12.99
C PHE A 78 -32.23 -3.33 12.64
N SER A 79 -31.37 -3.44 11.62
CA SER A 79 -30.38 -2.40 11.26
C SER A 79 -31.03 -1.02 11.11
N GLU A 80 -32.04 -0.89 10.25
CA GLU A 80 -32.73 0.39 9.97
C GLU A 80 -33.34 1.07 11.21
N ARG A 81 -33.60 0.31 12.28
CA ARG A 81 -34.28 0.79 13.49
C ARG A 81 -33.34 1.11 14.64
N LEU A 82 -32.08 0.66 14.56
CA LEU A 82 -31.10 0.86 15.61
C LEU A 82 -30.38 2.20 15.39
N ASN A 83 -30.35 3.03 16.44
CA ASN A 83 -29.52 4.23 16.47
C ASN A 83 -28.10 3.86 16.90
N VAL A 84 -27.12 4.69 16.55
CA VAL A 84 -25.73 4.52 17.04
C VAL A 84 -25.72 4.55 18.57
N GLY A 85 -25.07 3.57 19.18
CA GLY A 85 -25.08 3.28 20.62
C GLY A 85 -26.31 2.51 21.10
N GLY A 86 -27.28 2.27 20.24
CA GLY A 86 -28.45 1.45 20.55
C GLY A 86 -28.10 -0.03 20.63
N TRP A 87 -28.67 -0.72 21.61
CA TRP A 87 -28.56 -2.16 21.77
C TRP A 87 -29.80 -2.86 21.24
N PHE A 88 -29.59 -3.88 20.41
CA PHE A 88 -30.54 -4.95 20.16
C PHE A 88 -30.27 -6.08 21.16
N ILE A 89 -31.28 -6.52 21.90
CA ILE A 89 -31.18 -7.58 22.90
C ILE A 89 -32.12 -8.70 22.48
N HIS A 90 -31.56 -9.87 22.14
CA HIS A 90 -32.31 -11.00 21.61
C HIS A 90 -33.57 -11.26 22.44
N ARG A 91 -33.47 -11.39 23.77
CA ARG A 91 -34.63 -11.68 24.64
C ARG A 91 -35.73 -10.61 24.63
N ARG A 92 -35.37 -9.32 24.54
CA ARG A 92 -36.32 -8.19 24.56
C ARG A 92 -36.99 -8.03 23.19
N ASP A 93 -36.18 -8.13 22.15
CA ASP A 93 -36.57 -7.73 20.80
C ASP A 93 -37.05 -8.92 19.94
N THR A 94 -36.87 -10.17 20.41
CA THR A 94 -37.40 -11.36 19.71
C THR A 94 -38.89 -11.62 19.91
N GLY A 95 -39.57 -10.88 20.80
CA GLY A 95 -41.04 -10.74 20.70
C GLY A 95 -41.49 -10.20 19.32
N PHE A 96 -40.57 -9.59 18.58
CA PHE A 96 -40.74 -9.08 17.21
C PHE A 96 -40.08 -9.98 16.13
N ALA A 97 -39.21 -10.93 16.50
CA ALA A 97 -38.41 -11.74 15.58
C ALA A 97 -39.07 -13.07 15.18
N ALA A 98 -40.25 -13.40 15.75
CA ALA A 98 -41.04 -14.56 15.30
C ALA A 98 -41.55 -14.43 13.85
N THR A 99 -41.36 -13.29 13.17
CA THR A 99 -41.89 -13.05 11.81
C THR A 99 -40.81 -12.84 10.74
N LEU A 100 -39.52 -12.72 11.07
CA LEU A 100 -38.48 -12.53 10.07
C LEU A 100 -37.23 -13.33 10.47
N GLY A 101 -36.86 -14.32 9.64
CA GLY A 101 -35.69 -15.18 9.79
C GLY A 101 -34.35 -14.43 9.67
N ALA A 102 -34.10 -13.51 10.61
CA ALA A 102 -32.97 -12.60 10.62
C ALA A 102 -31.63 -13.26 10.99
N PHE A 103 -31.68 -14.51 11.46
CA PHE A 103 -30.50 -15.34 11.66
C PHE A 103 -30.87 -16.78 11.31
N PRO A 104 -30.36 -17.35 10.19
CA PRO A 104 -30.49 -18.78 9.95
C PRO A 104 -29.96 -19.54 11.17
N GLN A 105 -30.66 -20.59 11.53
CA GLN A 105 -30.40 -21.46 12.68
C GLN A 105 -29.09 -22.27 12.55
N GLU A 106 -28.22 -21.91 11.60
CA GLU A 106 -27.02 -22.64 11.21
C GLU A 106 -25.80 -21.72 11.13
N ASP A 107 -24.76 -22.15 11.85
CA ASP A 107 -23.34 -21.81 11.76
C ASP A 107 -22.79 -20.49 12.32
N ILE A 108 -22.62 -20.52 13.64
CA ILE A 108 -21.28 -20.40 14.23
C ILE A 108 -20.96 -21.77 14.85
N ALA A 109 -20.21 -22.62 14.14
CA ALA A 109 -19.69 -23.91 14.64
C ALA A 109 -20.73 -24.94 15.15
N GLY A 110 -21.92 -25.04 14.54
CA GLY A 110 -22.91 -26.06 14.92
C GLY A 110 -23.52 -25.92 16.33
N VAL A 111 -23.38 -24.77 16.99
CA VAL A 111 -24.05 -24.48 18.27
C VAL A 111 -24.97 -23.27 18.09
N ALA A 112 -26.27 -23.46 18.29
CA ALA A 112 -27.22 -22.36 18.29
C ALA A 112 -26.89 -21.36 19.42
N PRO A 113 -26.71 -20.05 19.14
CA PRO A 113 -26.52 -19.09 20.22
C PRO A 113 -27.82 -18.96 21.02
N ALA A 114 -27.82 -19.31 22.31
CA ALA A 114 -29.06 -19.17 23.12
C ALA A 114 -29.33 -17.73 23.56
N SER A 115 -28.33 -16.85 23.62
CA SER A 115 -28.56 -15.43 23.86
C SER A 115 -27.48 -14.53 23.27
N MET A 116 -27.93 -13.45 22.64
CA MET A 116 -27.07 -12.45 22.01
C MET A 116 -27.59 -11.05 22.31
N MET A 117 -26.68 -10.09 22.44
CA MET A 117 -27.00 -8.68 22.29
C MET A 117 -25.99 -8.01 21.36
N THR A 118 -26.46 -7.03 20.61
CA THR A 118 -25.68 -6.38 19.56
C THR A 118 -25.86 -4.88 19.64
N CYS A 119 -24.78 -4.12 19.71
CA CYS A 119 -24.78 -2.66 19.69
C CYS A 119 -24.35 -2.15 18.32
N LEU A 120 -25.06 -1.15 17.77
CA LEU A 120 -24.58 -0.40 16.61
C LEU A 120 -23.50 0.60 17.06
N ILE A 121 -22.25 0.36 16.67
CA ILE A 121 -21.10 1.20 17.05
C ILE A 121 -20.92 2.37 16.10
N ASP A 122 -21.03 2.13 14.80
CA ASP A 122 -20.90 3.16 13.77
C ASP A 122 -21.78 2.89 12.56
N ARG A 123 -22.25 3.96 11.91
CA ARG A 123 -23.06 3.91 10.69
C ARG A 123 -22.52 4.89 9.67
N GLN A 124 -22.05 4.37 8.55
CA GLN A 124 -21.61 5.11 7.38
C GLN A 124 -22.47 4.74 6.15
N PRO A 125 -22.51 5.59 5.11
CA PRO A 125 -23.32 5.30 3.92
C PRO A 125 -23.03 3.96 3.22
N GLY A 126 -21.81 3.42 3.38
CA GLY A 126 -21.39 2.17 2.74
C GLY A 126 -21.20 0.98 3.67
N HIS A 127 -21.31 1.16 4.99
CA HIS A 127 -21.20 0.06 5.95
C HIS A 127 -21.67 0.47 7.35
N GLU A 128 -22.06 -0.52 8.13
CA GLU A 128 -22.39 -0.39 9.56
C GLU A 128 -21.50 -1.31 10.38
N ILE A 129 -21.12 -0.88 11.58
CA ILE A 129 -20.25 -1.64 12.48
C ILE A 129 -21.01 -1.98 13.74
N TYR A 130 -21.03 -3.26 14.10
CA TYR A 130 -21.74 -3.77 15.26
C TYR A 130 -20.79 -4.48 16.22
N LEU A 131 -20.96 -4.25 17.52
CA LEU A 131 -20.43 -5.12 18.57
C LEU A 131 -21.48 -6.16 18.89
N SER A 132 -21.16 -7.44 18.72
CA SER A 132 -22.02 -8.56 19.08
C SER A 132 -21.41 -9.34 20.24
N LEU A 133 -22.20 -9.54 21.28
CA LEU A 133 -21.85 -10.30 22.48
C LEU A 133 -22.76 -11.51 22.58
N GLN A 134 -22.17 -12.68 22.85
CA GLN A 134 -22.89 -13.95 22.85
C GLN A 134 -22.61 -14.76 24.11
N ARG A 135 -23.67 -15.33 24.68
CA ARG A 135 -23.64 -16.25 25.80
C ARG A 135 -23.93 -17.69 25.35
N PRO A 136 -23.41 -18.70 26.06
CA PRO A 136 -23.57 -20.10 25.71
C PRO A 136 -25.02 -20.56 25.76
N ALA A 137 -25.28 -21.70 25.12
CA ALA A 137 -26.58 -22.35 25.17
C ALA A 137 -27.00 -22.73 26.60
N GLY A 138 -28.17 -22.25 27.06
CA GLY A 138 -28.69 -22.53 28.40
C GLY A 138 -28.30 -21.53 29.50
N ALA A 139 -27.49 -20.51 29.19
CA ALA A 139 -27.25 -19.40 30.10
C ALA A 139 -28.43 -18.42 30.14
N ASP A 140 -28.52 -17.62 31.21
CA ASP A 140 -29.50 -16.54 31.30
C ASP A 140 -29.29 -15.53 30.17
N GLY A 141 -30.38 -15.25 29.46
CA GLY A 141 -30.35 -14.32 28.35
C GLY A 141 -30.08 -12.88 28.80
N PHE A 142 -29.41 -12.10 27.93
CA PHE A 142 -29.11 -10.70 28.20
C PHE A 142 -30.36 -9.89 28.54
N LEU A 143 -30.21 -9.00 29.52
CA LEU A 143 -31.21 -8.05 30.00
C LEU A 143 -30.78 -6.63 29.66
N GLU A 144 -31.70 -5.68 29.78
CA GLU A 144 -31.39 -4.26 29.58
C GLU A 144 -30.35 -3.73 30.57
N ALA A 145 -30.29 -4.30 31.77
CA ALA A 145 -29.25 -3.98 32.75
C ALA A 145 -27.84 -4.38 32.26
N ASP A 146 -27.71 -5.51 31.54
CA ASP A 146 -26.43 -5.92 30.95
C ASP A 146 -25.97 -4.91 29.88
N ALA A 147 -26.89 -4.44 29.04
CA ALA A 147 -26.60 -3.42 28.03
C ALA A 147 -26.18 -2.09 28.67
N ARG A 148 -26.95 -1.59 29.65
CA ARG A 148 -26.63 -0.34 30.37
C ARG A 148 -25.30 -0.40 31.10
N ALA A 149 -24.91 -1.57 31.61
CA ALA A 149 -23.62 -1.77 32.26
C ALA A 149 -22.43 -1.62 31.29
N LEU A 150 -22.67 -1.67 29.97
CA LEU A 150 -21.65 -1.53 28.93
C LEU A 150 -21.74 -0.21 28.15
N ASP A 151 -22.70 0.67 28.43
CA ASP A 151 -22.86 1.91 27.66
C ASP A 151 -21.59 2.81 27.68
N TRP A 152 -20.78 2.70 28.74
CA TRP A 152 -19.52 3.42 28.87
C TRP A 152 -18.49 3.07 27.78
N ILE A 153 -18.52 1.85 27.23
CA ILE A 153 -17.50 1.39 26.25
C ILE A 153 -17.81 1.82 24.82
N ILE A 154 -19.07 2.15 24.54
CA ILE A 154 -19.56 2.53 23.21
C ILE A 154 -18.80 3.74 22.64
N PRO A 155 -18.66 4.89 23.34
CA PRO A 155 -17.92 6.03 22.80
C PRO A 155 -16.45 5.70 22.52
N HIS A 156 -15.83 4.87 23.36
CA HIS A 156 -14.44 4.46 23.19
C HIS A 156 -14.25 3.49 22.03
N LEU A 157 -15.16 2.53 21.86
CA LEU A 157 -15.18 1.63 20.69
C LEU A 157 -15.36 2.41 19.40
N ARG A 158 -16.31 3.36 19.36
CA ARG A 158 -16.55 4.18 18.17
C ARG A 158 -15.31 4.98 17.79
N GLU A 159 -14.70 5.64 18.79
CA GLU A 159 -13.50 6.45 18.54
C GLU A 159 -12.32 5.58 18.12
N ALA A 160 -12.07 4.47 18.80
CA ALA A 160 -10.93 3.59 18.50
C ALA A 160 -11.09 2.88 17.14
N VAL A 161 -12.31 2.49 16.77
CA VAL A 161 -12.62 1.98 15.41
C VAL A 161 -12.34 3.06 14.36
N ALA A 162 -12.82 4.29 14.57
CA ALA A 162 -12.60 5.39 13.63
C ALA A 162 -11.12 5.77 13.50
N MET A 163 -10.36 5.73 14.60
CA MET A 163 -8.90 5.93 14.58
C MET A 163 -8.20 4.81 13.80
N ARG A 164 -8.59 3.56 14.01
CA ARG A 164 -8.04 2.39 13.32
C ARG A 164 -8.32 2.45 11.81
N ASP A 165 -9.53 2.85 11.41
CA ASP A 165 -9.89 3.01 10.00
C ASP A 165 -9.05 4.10 9.32
N ARG A 166 -8.86 5.25 9.97
CA ARG A 166 -7.98 6.32 9.47
C ARG A 166 -6.52 5.87 9.36
N ALA A 167 -6.01 5.16 10.38
CA ALA A 167 -4.65 4.64 10.37
C ALA A 167 -4.44 3.59 9.27
N GLN A 168 -5.42 2.70 9.06
CA GLN A 168 -5.38 1.69 8.00
C GLN A 168 -5.50 2.33 6.61
N ALA A 169 -6.34 3.35 6.43
CA ALA A 169 -6.45 4.09 5.19
C ALA A 169 -5.13 4.80 4.83
N ALA A 170 -4.52 5.50 5.80
CA ALA A 170 -3.22 6.15 5.63
C ALA A 170 -2.11 5.15 5.30
N SER A 171 -2.07 4.01 6.02
CA SER A 171 -1.09 2.94 5.78
C SER A 171 -1.27 2.29 4.40
N THR A 172 -2.52 2.09 3.97
CA THR A 172 -2.84 1.54 2.64
C THR A 172 -2.40 2.51 1.56
N HIS A 173 -2.67 3.80 1.74
CA HIS A 173 -2.21 4.84 0.81
C HIS A 173 -0.68 4.83 0.71
N GLY A 174 0.04 4.82 1.83
CA GLY A 174 1.50 4.73 1.84
C GLY A 174 2.05 3.49 1.14
N ARG A 175 1.45 2.31 1.37
CA ARG A 175 1.84 1.06 0.69
C ARG A 175 1.58 1.11 -0.82
N VAL A 176 0.43 1.62 -1.23
CA VAL A 176 0.10 1.78 -2.66
C VAL A 176 1.07 2.76 -3.32
N SER A 177 1.34 3.91 -2.70
CA SER A 177 2.31 4.89 -3.19
C SER A 177 3.72 4.30 -3.31
N ALA A 178 4.19 3.55 -2.32
CA ALA A 178 5.48 2.86 -2.39
C ALA A 178 5.53 1.81 -3.52
N ASN A 179 4.46 1.04 -3.69
CA ASN A 179 4.34 0.08 -4.79
C ASN A 179 4.35 0.77 -6.16
N LEU A 180 3.68 1.92 -6.29
CA LEU A 180 3.70 2.71 -7.52
C LEU A 180 5.09 3.30 -7.80
N LEU A 181 5.82 3.74 -6.77
CA LEU A 181 7.18 4.25 -6.92
C LEU A 181 8.17 3.15 -7.38
N ASN A 182 7.93 1.90 -6.94
CA ASN A 182 8.67 0.73 -7.43
C ASN A 182 8.31 0.33 -8.87
N GLN A 183 7.21 0.87 -9.42
CA GLN A 183 6.86 0.79 -10.83
C GLN A 183 7.33 2.04 -11.58
N LEU A 184 8.46 2.63 -11.22
CA LEU A 184 9.13 3.62 -12.06
C LEU A 184 10.29 2.95 -12.81
N PRO A 185 10.55 3.28 -14.08
CA PRO A 185 11.64 2.69 -14.86
C PRO A 185 13.02 3.28 -14.51
N PHE A 186 13.12 4.07 -13.44
CA PHE A 186 14.32 4.74 -12.99
C PHE A 186 14.39 4.74 -11.46
N GLY A 187 15.61 4.86 -10.93
CA GLY A 187 15.87 4.92 -9.51
C GLY A 187 15.41 6.25 -8.92
N VAL A 188 14.78 6.22 -7.76
CA VAL A 188 14.42 7.40 -6.97
C VAL A 188 14.93 7.21 -5.56
N ILE A 189 15.66 8.20 -5.06
CA ILE A 189 16.14 8.26 -3.68
C ILE A 189 15.85 9.65 -3.12
N VAL A 190 15.43 9.73 -1.87
CA VAL A 190 15.37 10.98 -1.11
C VAL A 190 16.42 10.92 -0.02
N PHE A 191 17.34 11.88 -0.01
CA PHE A 191 18.35 12.03 1.05
C PHE A 191 17.98 13.19 1.98
N THR A 192 18.33 13.04 3.27
CA THR A 192 18.42 14.18 4.20
C THR A 192 19.54 15.13 3.78
N ALA A 193 19.59 16.31 4.40
CA ALA A 193 20.71 17.23 4.20
C ALA A 193 22.06 16.62 4.64
N ASP A 194 22.03 15.68 5.58
CA ASP A 194 23.21 14.99 6.13
C ASP A 194 23.65 13.77 5.31
N GLY A 195 22.88 13.39 4.28
CA GLY A 195 23.23 12.26 3.42
C GLY A 195 22.62 10.91 3.82
N GLU A 196 21.70 10.91 4.78
CA GLU A 196 20.95 9.70 5.16
C GLU A 196 19.79 9.46 4.18
N PRO A 197 19.60 8.23 3.67
CA PRO A 197 18.45 7.93 2.81
C PRO A 197 17.16 7.88 3.63
N LEU A 198 16.19 8.74 3.28
CA LEU A 198 14.84 8.73 3.85
C LEU A 198 13.91 7.75 3.15
N LEU A 199 14.09 7.61 1.84
CA LEU A 199 13.25 6.78 0.98
C LEU A 199 14.04 6.39 -0.27
N ALA A 200 13.88 5.16 -0.73
CA ALA A 200 14.32 4.73 -2.04
C ALA A 200 13.33 3.73 -2.64
N ASN A 201 13.20 3.75 -3.97
CA ASN A 201 12.55 2.65 -4.68
C ASN A 201 13.55 1.52 -4.96
N ALA A 202 13.04 0.37 -5.40
CA ALA A 202 13.87 -0.82 -5.67
C ALA A 202 15.01 -0.57 -6.66
N ALA A 203 14.82 0.31 -7.65
CA ALA A 203 15.85 0.69 -8.62
C ALA A 203 16.89 1.67 -8.03
N GLY A 204 16.51 2.47 -7.03
CA GLY A 204 17.39 3.41 -6.33
C GLY A 204 18.22 2.78 -5.21
N GLU A 205 17.71 1.73 -4.56
CA GLU A 205 18.40 1.07 -3.42
C GLU A 205 19.87 0.73 -3.69
N PRO A 206 20.24 0.11 -4.84
CA PRO A 206 21.64 -0.22 -5.13
C PRO A 206 22.54 1.02 -5.30
N TRP A 207 21.95 2.18 -5.58
CA TRP A 207 22.67 3.44 -5.77
C TRP A 207 22.99 4.17 -4.47
N ILE A 208 22.33 3.84 -3.35
CA ILE A 208 22.64 4.45 -2.05
C ILE A 208 24.12 4.26 -1.71
N GLY A 209 24.60 3.01 -1.72
CA GLY A 209 26.01 2.71 -1.44
C GLY A 209 26.99 3.19 -2.52
N ARG A 210 26.52 3.42 -3.75
CA ARG A 210 27.34 3.95 -4.86
C ARG A 210 27.53 5.47 -4.75
N LEU A 211 26.51 6.18 -4.26
CA LEU A 211 26.52 7.63 -4.09
C LEU A 211 27.14 8.05 -2.75
N MET A 212 26.86 7.30 -1.68
CA MET A 212 27.31 7.55 -0.32
C MET A 212 27.97 6.29 0.27
N PRO A 213 29.21 5.96 -0.15
CA PRO A 213 29.94 4.83 0.41
C PRO A 213 30.25 5.07 1.89
N ILE A 214 29.91 4.10 2.73
CA ILE A 214 30.25 4.12 4.16
C ILE A 214 31.74 3.76 4.30
N ARG A 215 32.53 4.61 4.94
CA ARG A 215 33.94 4.33 5.26
C ARG A 215 34.04 3.24 6.33
N ALA A 216 35.21 2.60 6.42
CA ALA A 216 35.48 1.58 7.44
C ALA A 216 35.39 2.09 8.90
N ASP A 217 35.39 3.41 9.10
CA ASP A 217 35.21 4.07 10.41
C ASP A 217 33.74 4.42 10.72
N GLY A 218 32.79 4.05 9.85
CA GLY A 218 31.36 4.30 10.03
C GLY A 218 30.88 5.67 9.56
N THR A 219 31.75 6.50 8.98
CA THR A 219 31.36 7.81 8.43
C THR A 219 31.02 7.72 6.94
N ALA A 220 29.90 8.32 6.52
CA ALA A 220 29.55 8.47 5.10
C ALA A 220 30.31 9.67 4.54
N ASP A 221 31.33 9.42 3.72
CA ASP A 221 32.08 10.47 3.04
C ASP A 221 32.03 10.15 1.57
N GLY A 222 31.37 11.01 0.78
CA GLY A 222 31.14 10.81 -0.66
C GLY A 222 32.40 10.83 -1.52
N THR A 223 33.57 10.54 -0.95
CA THR A 223 34.79 10.15 -1.65
C THR A 223 34.72 8.66 -1.98
N PRO A 224 34.72 8.26 -3.27
CA PRO A 224 34.76 6.84 -3.63
C PRO A 224 36.01 6.20 -3.03
N ALA A 225 35.84 5.12 -2.27
CA ALA A 225 36.96 4.27 -1.90
C ALA A 225 37.73 3.86 -3.17
N PRO A 226 39.08 3.84 -3.16
CA PRO A 226 39.84 3.27 -4.27
C PRO A 226 39.44 1.80 -4.39
N GLY A 227 38.61 1.46 -5.40
CA GLY A 227 38.02 0.13 -5.57
C GLY A 227 36.51 0.03 -5.30
N GLY A 228 35.79 1.13 -5.10
CA GLY A 228 34.34 1.16 -4.89
C GLY A 228 33.55 0.63 -6.09
N GLN A 229 32.98 -0.57 -5.92
CA GLN A 229 31.93 -1.25 -6.71
C GLN A 229 31.62 -0.70 -8.10
N GLY A 230 32.48 -1.03 -9.08
CA GLY A 230 32.14 -1.09 -10.50
C GLY A 230 31.76 0.21 -11.22
N TRP A 231 31.41 1.31 -10.54
CA TRP A 231 30.91 2.54 -11.15
C TRP A 231 31.81 3.74 -10.86
N ARG A 232 32.13 4.49 -11.90
CA ARG A 232 32.90 5.74 -11.82
C ARG A 232 31.99 6.95 -12.03
N LEU A 233 31.90 7.82 -11.04
CA LEU A 233 31.14 9.08 -11.11
C LEU A 233 31.97 10.20 -11.74
N SER A 234 31.34 11.06 -12.53
CA SER A 234 32.01 12.22 -13.17
C SER A 234 32.43 13.29 -12.16
N LYS A 235 31.75 13.35 -11.02
CA LYS A 235 32.09 14.17 -9.87
C LYS A 235 31.55 13.50 -8.58
N PRO A 236 32.14 13.77 -7.42
CA PRO A 236 31.64 13.23 -6.16
C PRO A 236 30.22 13.71 -5.83
N PHE A 237 29.37 12.82 -5.31
CA PHE A 237 27.98 13.18 -4.98
C PHE A 237 27.87 14.19 -3.84
N HIS A 238 28.77 14.15 -2.86
CA HIS A 238 28.79 15.09 -1.73
C HIS A 238 29.02 16.55 -2.15
N GLU A 239 29.67 16.81 -3.29
CA GLU A 239 29.80 18.17 -3.85
C GLU A 239 28.46 18.72 -4.33
N ILE A 240 27.65 17.88 -4.98
CA ILE A 240 26.30 18.23 -5.41
C ILE A 240 25.39 18.44 -4.21
N MET A 241 25.46 17.55 -3.21
CA MET A 241 24.67 17.68 -1.99
C MET A 241 24.91 19.02 -1.31
N ARG A 242 26.16 19.37 -1.03
CA ARG A 242 26.55 20.62 -0.38
C ARG A 242 26.06 21.86 -1.16
N GLY A 243 26.11 21.83 -2.49
CA GLY A 243 25.59 22.93 -3.32
C GLY A 243 24.06 23.04 -3.31
N LEU A 244 23.34 21.94 -3.11
CA LEU A 244 21.87 21.92 -3.09
C LEU A 244 21.29 22.13 -1.68
N THR A 245 22.03 21.83 -0.62
CA THR A 245 21.59 22.04 0.76
C THR A 245 21.90 23.45 1.27
N ASP A 246 22.84 24.16 0.66
CA ASP A 246 23.13 25.56 0.99
C ASP A 246 21.98 26.49 0.54
N ALA A 247 21.31 27.10 1.52
CA ALA A 247 20.17 28.00 1.31
C ALA A 247 20.52 29.24 0.48
N GLY A 248 21.81 29.64 0.42
CA GLY A 248 22.28 30.78 -0.37
C GLY A 248 22.73 30.44 -1.80
N ALA A 249 22.85 29.16 -2.14
CA ALA A 249 23.35 28.73 -3.44
C ALA A 249 22.24 28.78 -4.51
N PRO A 250 22.52 29.28 -5.73
CA PRO A 250 21.56 29.37 -6.82
C PRO A 250 21.26 28.02 -7.51
N LEU A 251 21.87 26.92 -7.04
CA LEU A 251 21.73 25.62 -7.68
C LEU A 251 20.35 25.02 -7.37
N GLU A 252 19.48 24.98 -8.37
CA GLU A 252 18.17 24.29 -8.27
C GLU A 252 18.30 22.78 -8.50
N ALA A 253 19.29 22.36 -9.28
CA ALA A 253 19.59 20.97 -9.58
C ALA A 253 21.09 20.75 -9.83
N GLY A 254 21.54 19.52 -9.59
CA GLY A 254 22.88 19.04 -9.90
C GLY A 254 22.82 17.73 -10.69
N ALA A 255 23.81 17.48 -11.54
CA ALA A 255 23.85 16.27 -12.37
C ALA A 255 25.22 15.59 -12.30
N ILE A 256 25.19 14.26 -12.33
CA ILE A 256 26.35 13.36 -12.35
C ILE A 256 26.13 12.34 -13.46
N HIS A 257 27.19 12.08 -14.23
CA HIS A 257 27.24 10.97 -15.17
C HIS A 257 28.07 9.86 -14.53
N ALA A 258 27.57 8.63 -14.56
CA ALA A 258 28.22 7.47 -13.99
C ALA A 258 28.47 6.43 -15.07
N VAL A 259 29.63 5.81 -15.05
CA VAL A 259 30.02 4.77 -16.01
C VAL A 259 30.51 3.53 -15.27
N SER A 260 29.92 2.39 -15.58
CA SER A 260 30.31 1.08 -15.04
C SER A 260 31.60 0.57 -15.70
N THR A 261 32.32 -0.33 -15.04
CA THR A 261 33.46 -1.09 -15.59
C THR A 261 33.06 -1.88 -16.83
N ASP A 262 31.80 -2.29 -16.91
CA ASP A 262 31.23 -3.04 -18.03
C ASP A 262 30.72 -2.13 -19.17
N GLY A 263 30.94 -0.81 -19.05
CA GLY A 263 30.57 0.19 -20.07
C GLY A 263 29.11 0.67 -20.00
N HIS A 264 28.32 0.20 -19.04
CA HIS A 264 26.97 0.75 -18.79
C HIS A 264 27.05 2.20 -18.29
N GLU A 265 26.08 3.03 -18.67
CA GLU A 265 26.02 4.42 -18.26
C GLU A 265 24.76 4.70 -17.42
N ALA A 266 24.87 5.65 -16.49
CA ALA A 266 23.74 6.18 -15.76
C ALA A 266 23.82 7.71 -15.61
N GLN A 267 22.66 8.35 -15.65
CA GLN A 267 22.48 9.78 -15.44
C GLN A 267 21.78 9.99 -14.11
N ILE A 268 22.44 10.68 -13.21
CA ILE A 268 21.95 10.98 -11.86
C ILE A 268 21.64 12.47 -11.81
N VAL A 269 20.41 12.81 -11.46
CA VAL A 269 19.95 14.18 -11.29
C VAL A 269 19.47 14.36 -9.86
N ALA A 270 20.09 15.28 -9.13
CA ALA A 270 19.70 15.66 -7.80
C ALA A 270 19.04 17.04 -7.82
N MET A 271 17.95 17.21 -7.11
CA MET A 271 17.22 18.48 -7.01
C MET A 271 16.68 18.67 -5.59
N ARG A 272 16.42 19.92 -5.21
CA ARG A 272 15.80 20.25 -3.93
C ARG A 272 14.35 19.76 -3.92
N LEU A 273 13.93 19.11 -2.85
CA LEU A 273 12.52 18.80 -2.66
C LEU A 273 11.75 20.07 -2.28
N THR A 274 10.59 20.30 -2.87
CA THR A 274 9.78 21.50 -2.59
C THR A 274 9.47 21.62 -1.09
N PRO A 275 9.70 22.79 -0.46
CA PRO A 275 9.33 23.04 0.92
C PRO A 275 7.82 22.82 1.17
N GLY A 276 7.46 22.32 2.34
CA GLY A 276 6.06 22.10 2.73
C GLY A 276 5.50 20.74 2.34
N THR A 277 6.31 19.85 1.77
CA THR A 277 5.95 18.44 1.62
C THR A 277 6.07 17.71 2.98
N PRO A 278 5.24 16.69 3.28
CA PRO A 278 5.37 15.91 4.52
C PRO A 278 6.77 15.34 4.74
N LEU A 279 7.45 14.96 3.65
CA LEU A 279 8.85 14.52 3.66
C LEU A 279 9.79 15.63 4.12
N SER A 280 9.61 16.87 3.65
CA SER A 280 10.41 18.02 4.11
C SER A 280 10.19 18.38 5.58
N SER A 281 9.00 18.09 6.14
CA SER A 281 8.74 18.32 7.57
C SER A 281 9.25 17.21 8.49
N ALA A 282 9.56 16.03 7.94
CA ALA A 282 10.03 14.89 8.71
C ALA A 282 11.53 14.93 9.03
N CYS A 283 12.28 15.83 8.39
CA CYS A 283 13.73 15.95 8.54
C CYS A 283 14.16 17.37 8.89
N LEU A 284 15.30 17.47 9.57
CA LEU A 284 15.98 18.75 9.78
C LEU A 284 16.75 19.09 8.50
N GLY A 285 16.55 20.30 7.97
CA GLY A 285 17.24 20.79 6.77
C GLY A 285 16.48 20.53 5.45
N GLN A 286 17.15 20.81 4.33
CA GLN A 286 16.58 20.74 2.98
C GLN A 286 16.85 19.34 2.37
N PRO A 287 15.85 18.44 2.25
CA PRO A 287 16.05 17.15 1.63
C PRO A 287 16.23 17.27 0.12
N LEU A 288 16.89 16.26 -0.45
CA LEU A 288 17.24 16.16 -1.86
C LEU A 288 16.55 14.98 -2.51
N LEU A 289 15.89 15.22 -3.63
CA LEU A 289 15.38 14.18 -4.53
C LEU A 289 16.47 13.83 -5.55
N VAL A 290 16.77 12.55 -5.68
CA VAL A 290 17.75 12.03 -6.64
C VAL A 290 17.05 11.05 -7.57
N ALA A 291 17.04 11.37 -8.86
CA ALA A 291 16.55 10.50 -9.92
C ALA A 291 17.72 9.90 -10.69
N ILE A 292 17.70 8.59 -10.93
CA ILE A 292 18.79 7.82 -11.53
C ILE A 292 18.27 7.06 -12.74
N HIS A 293 18.69 7.49 -13.92
CA HIS A 293 18.37 6.83 -15.18
C HIS A 293 19.57 6.02 -15.62
N GLU A 294 19.52 4.71 -15.40
CA GLU A 294 20.48 3.78 -15.95
C GLU A 294 20.08 3.39 -17.38
N SER A 295 21.05 3.32 -18.29
CA SER A 295 20.83 2.91 -19.66
C SER A 295 20.55 1.41 -19.72
N HIS A 296 19.30 1.02 -19.44
CA HIS A 296 18.82 -0.34 -19.62
C HIS A 296 18.31 -0.57 -21.05
N GLY A 297 18.29 -1.84 -21.49
CA GLY A 297 17.66 -2.23 -22.75
C GLY A 297 16.16 -1.89 -22.79
N THR A 298 15.55 -2.01 -23.97
CA THR A 298 14.12 -1.70 -24.17
C THR A 298 13.23 -2.46 -23.18
N PRO A 299 12.29 -1.78 -22.45
CA PRO A 299 11.39 -2.46 -21.52
C PRO A 299 10.58 -3.58 -22.22
N ARG A 300 10.35 -4.73 -21.57
CA ARG A 300 9.67 -5.88 -22.20
C ARG A 300 8.19 -5.64 -22.45
N ALA A 301 7.58 -4.68 -21.78
CA ALA A 301 6.20 -4.24 -22.02
C ALA A 301 6.03 -3.48 -23.34
N VAL A 302 7.09 -2.85 -23.87
CA VAL A 302 7.04 -2.05 -25.10
C VAL A 302 6.43 -2.84 -26.28
N PRO A 303 6.85 -4.10 -26.55
CA PRO A 303 6.23 -4.91 -27.59
C PRO A 303 4.70 -5.05 -27.56
N THR A 304 4.13 -5.26 -26.37
CA THR A 304 2.69 -5.42 -26.18
C THR A 304 1.97 -4.09 -26.43
N VAL A 305 2.50 -3.01 -25.85
CA VAL A 305 1.94 -1.65 -26.00
C VAL A 305 1.96 -1.20 -27.46
N LEU A 306 3.04 -1.48 -28.18
CA LEU A 306 3.17 -1.15 -29.59
C LEU A 306 2.18 -1.89 -30.49
N ARG A 307 1.89 -3.16 -30.18
CA ARG A 307 0.86 -3.92 -30.87
C ARG A 307 -0.52 -3.34 -30.59
N ASP A 308 -0.83 -3.06 -29.34
CA ASP A 308 -2.18 -2.67 -28.93
C ASP A 308 -2.52 -1.22 -29.32
N LEU A 309 -1.55 -0.30 -29.33
CA LEU A 309 -1.74 1.10 -29.74
C LEU A 309 -1.68 1.29 -31.26
N TYR A 310 -0.80 0.59 -31.97
CA TYR A 310 -0.48 0.87 -33.38
C TYR A 310 -0.73 -0.32 -34.32
N GLY A 311 -1.20 -1.47 -33.83
CA GLY A 311 -1.42 -2.66 -34.66
C GLY A 311 -0.12 -3.19 -35.28
N LEU A 312 1.02 -3.02 -34.61
CA LEU A 312 2.31 -3.53 -35.07
C LEU A 312 2.35 -5.06 -34.99
N THR A 313 2.82 -5.68 -36.07
CA THR A 313 3.03 -7.14 -36.15
C THR A 313 4.26 -7.55 -35.33
N PRO A 314 4.40 -8.83 -34.95
CA PRO A 314 5.57 -9.29 -34.19
C PRO A 314 6.91 -8.98 -34.86
N ALA A 315 6.97 -8.97 -36.19
CA ALA A 315 8.19 -8.61 -36.92
C ALA A 315 8.50 -7.11 -36.84
N GLU A 316 7.48 -6.27 -37.06
CA GLU A 316 7.60 -4.81 -36.96
C GLU A 316 7.95 -4.37 -35.53
N THR A 317 7.36 -5.01 -34.53
CA THR A 317 7.63 -4.72 -33.12
C THR A 317 9.08 -5.04 -32.74
N ARG A 318 9.64 -6.16 -33.22
CA ARG A 318 11.07 -6.49 -33.00
C ARG A 318 11.98 -5.46 -33.65
N LEU A 319 11.65 -5.02 -34.86
CA LEU A 319 12.41 -3.96 -35.55
C LEU A 319 12.32 -2.62 -34.81
N ALA A 320 11.11 -2.20 -34.39
CA ALA A 320 10.90 -0.97 -33.64
C ALA A 320 11.66 -0.98 -32.30
N ALA A 321 11.62 -2.09 -31.56
CA ALA A 321 12.33 -2.24 -30.30
C ALA A 321 13.85 -2.11 -30.48
N LEU A 322 14.44 -2.75 -31.48
CA LEU A 322 15.86 -2.57 -31.76
C LEU A 322 16.23 -1.13 -32.13
N LEU A 323 15.40 -0.46 -32.92
CA LEU A 323 15.64 0.95 -33.26
C LEU A 323 15.60 1.88 -32.02
N THR A 324 14.94 1.49 -30.93
CA THR A 324 14.96 2.27 -29.66
C THR A 324 16.30 2.25 -28.95
N THR A 325 17.16 1.26 -29.21
CA THR A 325 18.49 1.18 -28.59
C THR A 325 19.51 2.10 -29.25
N GLY A 326 19.08 2.89 -30.25
CA GLY A 326 19.93 3.84 -30.97
C GLY A 326 20.72 3.23 -32.12
N ILE A 327 20.54 1.93 -32.42
CA ILE A 327 21.20 1.30 -33.57
C ILE A 327 20.48 1.61 -34.89
N GLY A 328 21.24 1.68 -35.98
CA GLY A 328 20.70 1.95 -37.31
C GLY A 328 19.90 0.79 -37.90
N LEU A 329 19.10 1.07 -38.94
CA LEU A 329 18.39 0.03 -39.72
C LEU A 329 19.31 -1.07 -40.28
N PRO A 330 20.53 -0.77 -40.78
CA PRO A 330 21.43 -1.79 -41.29
C PRO A 330 21.82 -2.81 -40.22
N GLU A 331 22.24 -2.32 -39.06
CA GLU A 331 22.66 -3.12 -37.92
C GLU A 331 21.47 -3.90 -37.35
N ALA A 332 20.31 -3.26 -37.21
CA ALA A 332 19.08 -3.93 -36.79
C ALA A 332 18.66 -5.04 -37.76
N SER A 333 18.83 -4.85 -39.07
CA SER A 333 18.52 -5.87 -40.07
C SER A 333 19.44 -7.09 -39.95
N ILE A 334 20.73 -6.86 -39.68
CA ILE A 334 21.71 -7.93 -39.42
C ILE A 334 21.34 -8.70 -38.15
N GLN A 335 21.04 -7.99 -37.05
CA GLN A 335 20.66 -8.62 -35.78
C GLN A 335 19.38 -9.46 -35.89
N LEU A 336 18.42 -9.02 -36.71
CA LEU A 336 17.17 -9.75 -36.95
C LEU A 336 17.30 -10.86 -38.01
N GLY A 337 18.45 -10.99 -38.67
CA GLY A 337 18.65 -11.95 -39.75
C GLY A 337 17.77 -11.70 -40.98
N ILE A 338 17.38 -10.45 -41.23
CA ILE A 338 16.52 -10.07 -42.37
C ILE A 338 17.31 -9.32 -43.43
N LYS A 339 16.85 -9.42 -44.69
CA LYS A 339 17.42 -8.63 -45.79
C LYS A 339 17.12 -7.15 -45.56
N ARG A 340 18.05 -6.28 -45.96
CA ARG A 340 17.93 -4.81 -45.83
C ARG A 340 16.65 -4.26 -46.47
N GLU A 341 16.23 -4.83 -47.60
CA GLU A 341 14.98 -4.44 -48.28
C GLU A 341 13.73 -4.82 -47.49
N THR A 342 13.76 -5.98 -46.81
CA THR A 342 12.70 -6.41 -45.88
C THR A 342 12.64 -5.48 -44.67
N GLY A 343 13.78 -5.13 -44.08
CA GLY A 343 13.85 -4.15 -42.99
C GLY A 343 13.31 -2.77 -43.39
N ARG A 344 13.66 -2.29 -44.60
CA ARG A 344 13.16 -1.02 -45.16
C ARG A 344 11.64 -1.05 -45.37
N SER A 345 11.11 -2.17 -45.87
CA SER A 345 9.65 -2.36 -46.06
C SER A 345 8.91 -2.38 -44.72
N GLN A 346 9.42 -3.10 -43.72
CA GLN A 346 8.87 -3.10 -42.37
C GLN A 346 8.92 -1.71 -41.72
N LEU A 347 10.03 -0.98 -41.85
CA LEU A 347 10.17 0.39 -41.33
C LEU A 347 9.16 1.35 -41.97
N LYS A 348 8.92 1.24 -43.28
CA LYS A 348 7.89 2.04 -43.97
C LYS A 348 6.50 1.73 -43.42
N SER A 349 6.19 0.46 -43.16
CA SER A 349 4.92 0.06 -42.54
C SER A 349 4.78 0.62 -41.12
N ILE A 350 5.85 0.56 -40.32
CA ILE A 350 5.90 1.15 -38.97
C ILE A 350 5.60 2.64 -39.03
N PHE A 351 6.25 3.39 -39.93
CA PHE A 351 6.01 4.82 -40.12
C PHE A 351 4.56 5.14 -40.44
N THR A 352 3.94 4.40 -41.36
CA THR A 352 2.52 4.55 -41.67
C THR A 352 1.63 4.27 -40.46
N LYS A 353 1.88 3.17 -39.72
CA LYS A 353 1.07 2.76 -38.57
C LYS A 353 1.20 3.67 -37.34
N THR A 354 2.39 4.25 -37.16
CA THR A 354 2.70 5.14 -36.02
C THR A 354 2.53 6.62 -36.36
N ASN A 355 2.17 6.94 -37.61
CA ASN A 355 2.12 8.30 -38.13
C ASN A 355 3.43 9.09 -37.91
N THR A 356 4.56 8.43 -38.15
CA THR A 356 5.90 9.03 -38.08
C THR A 356 6.54 9.05 -39.46
N SER A 357 7.50 9.94 -39.67
CA SER A 357 8.17 10.13 -40.98
C SER A 357 9.68 9.90 -40.93
N THR A 358 10.28 9.84 -39.73
CA THR A 358 11.72 9.63 -39.54
C THR A 358 11.98 8.68 -38.37
N GLN A 359 13.17 8.06 -38.37
CA GLN A 359 13.62 7.23 -37.26
C GLN A 359 13.73 8.03 -35.95
N ALA A 360 14.11 9.31 -36.02
CA ALA A 360 14.15 10.18 -34.84
C ALA A 360 12.76 10.45 -34.25
N GLN A 361 11.74 10.66 -35.10
CA GLN A 361 10.35 10.82 -34.65
C GLN A 361 9.82 9.53 -34.02
N LEU A 362 10.13 8.38 -34.63
CA LEU A 362 9.79 7.08 -34.06
C LEU A 362 10.50 6.86 -32.71
N ALA A 363 11.80 7.13 -32.63
CA ALA A 363 12.55 7.02 -31.37
C ALA A 363 11.95 7.91 -30.28
N HIS A 364 11.62 9.17 -30.59
CA HIS A 364 10.97 10.08 -29.64
C HIS A 364 9.61 9.56 -29.15
N LEU A 365 8.77 9.04 -30.06
CA LEU A 365 7.49 8.40 -29.71
C LEU A 365 7.72 7.24 -28.73
N LEU A 366 8.69 6.39 -29.03
CA LEU A 366 9.01 5.20 -28.25
C LEU A 366 9.62 5.55 -26.88
N THR A 367 10.48 6.57 -26.78
CA THR A 367 11.00 7.06 -25.50
C THR A 367 9.89 7.61 -24.60
N ARG A 368 8.93 8.34 -25.17
CA ARG A 368 7.75 8.84 -24.41
C ARG A 368 6.85 7.72 -23.91
N LEU A 369 6.72 6.62 -24.65
CA LEU A 369 6.00 5.44 -24.19
C LEU A 369 6.82 4.69 -23.12
N GLY A 370 8.14 4.57 -23.31
CA GLY A 370 9.06 3.94 -22.37
C GLY A 370 9.09 4.62 -21.00
N SER A 371 8.94 5.95 -20.93
CA SER A 371 8.88 6.66 -19.64
C SER A 371 7.65 6.32 -18.78
N VAL A 372 6.61 5.72 -19.37
CA VAL A 372 5.39 5.28 -18.66
C VAL A 372 5.44 3.80 -18.28
N LEU A 373 6.31 3.03 -18.94
CA LEU A 373 6.37 1.58 -18.80
C LEU A 373 7.52 1.19 -17.88
N ALA A 374 7.21 0.97 -16.60
CA ALA A 374 8.14 0.29 -15.72
C ALA A 374 7.87 -1.20 -15.68
N GLU A 375 8.92 -1.94 -15.36
CA GLU A 375 8.81 -3.34 -14.95
C GLU A 375 9.31 -3.47 -13.52
N PRO A 376 8.64 -4.28 -12.68
CA PRO A 376 9.22 -4.64 -11.40
C PRO A 376 10.53 -5.39 -11.63
N ALA A 377 11.58 -4.97 -10.91
CA ALA A 377 12.79 -5.77 -10.77
C ALA A 377 12.41 -7.16 -10.22
N ARG A 378 12.94 -8.22 -10.82
CA ARG A 378 12.67 -9.61 -10.42
C ARG A 378 13.31 -9.97 -9.09
#